data_AF-A0A6V8NWB7-F1
#
_entry.id   AF-A0A6V8NWB7-F1
#
_cell.length_a   1.000
_cell.length_b   1.000
_cell.length_c   1.000
_cell.angle_alpha   90.00
_cell.angle_beta   90.00
_cell.angle_gamma   90.00
#
_symmetry.space_group_name_H-M   'P 1'
#
loop_
_entity.id
_entity.type
_entity.pdbx_description
1 polymer ?
#
loop_
_entity_poly.entity_id
_entity_poly.type
_entity_poly.pdbx_seq_one_letter_code
_entity_poly.pdbx_strand_id
1 'polypeptide(L)'
;LGEELKRVRQTVDYLAEKTNLLVVVNTTGTPYYGKQILKDVIYWYGLSQGIKDGILKEVRGNIVAYPEVEDEHFIRDIIIDFFNNYKDVKIYDGTPAKLAIYFPKIDDLRNAKPIAEKTLVEIGLDPSIVLEVHNESKDEIKDLFDNRINDPYLPYRVFLLVNKGTV
;
A
#
# COMPACT_ATOMS: atom_id res chain seq x y z
N LEU A 1 -6.85 -14.38 -13.14
CA LEU A 1 -7.66 -14.99 -12.06
C LEU A 1 -7.73 -16.53 -12.08
N GLY A 2 -7.79 -17.19 -13.25
CA GLY A 2 -7.97 -18.65 -13.31
C GLY A 2 -6.74 -19.50 -13.00
N GLU A 3 -5.52 -18.95 -13.04
CA GLU A 3 -4.30 -19.74 -12.81
C GLU A 3 -3.89 -19.85 -11.34
N GLU A 4 -4.02 -18.80 -10.54
CA GLU A 4 -3.66 -18.84 -9.10
C GLU A 4 -4.67 -19.62 -8.26
N LEU A 5 -5.97 -19.43 -8.51
CA LEU A 5 -7.02 -20.23 -7.86
C LEU A 5 -6.87 -21.72 -8.21
N LYS A 6 -6.41 -22.03 -9.42
CA LYS A 6 -6.01 -23.39 -9.78
C LYS A 6 -4.83 -23.84 -8.93
N ARG A 7 -3.77 -23.04 -8.80
CA ARG A 7 -2.59 -23.41 -8.00
C ARG A 7 -2.93 -23.70 -6.54
N VAL A 8 -3.65 -22.81 -5.85
CA VAL A 8 -4.01 -23.02 -4.42
C VAL A 8 -4.86 -24.27 -4.25
N ARG A 9 -5.90 -24.43 -5.09
CA ARG A 9 -6.76 -25.62 -5.03
C ARG A 9 -6.01 -26.89 -5.37
N GLN A 10 -5.16 -26.86 -6.41
CA GLN A 10 -4.29 -27.98 -6.78
C GLN A 10 -3.31 -28.35 -5.66
N THR A 11 -2.77 -27.37 -4.94
CA THR A 11 -1.92 -27.63 -3.78
C THR A 11 -2.70 -28.31 -2.66
N VAL A 12 -3.91 -27.83 -2.36
CA VAL A 12 -4.80 -28.46 -1.37
C VAL A 12 -5.13 -29.89 -1.78
N ASP A 13 -5.54 -30.10 -3.03
CA ASP A 13 -5.88 -31.42 -3.58
C ASP A 13 -4.66 -32.37 -3.51
N TYR A 14 -3.49 -31.90 -3.91
CA TYR A 14 -2.24 -32.66 -3.81
C TYR A 14 -1.90 -33.04 -2.36
N LEU A 15 -2.03 -32.12 -1.41
CA LEU A 15 -1.77 -32.40 0.00
C LEU A 15 -2.79 -33.39 0.57
N ALA A 16 -4.05 -33.30 0.17
CA ALA A 16 -5.09 -34.26 0.54
C ALA A 16 -4.79 -35.67 0.01
N GLU A 17 -4.23 -35.79 -1.20
CA GLU A 17 -3.82 -37.08 -1.77
C GLU A 17 -2.57 -37.67 -1.12
N LYS A 18 -1.60 -36.83 -0.73
CA LYS A 18 -0.29 -37.27 -0.23
C LYS A 18 -0.20 -37.39 1.29
N THR A 19 -1.13 -36.79 2.02
CA THR A 19 -1.09 -36.72 3.48
C THR A 19 -2.47 -36.92 4.08
N ASN A 20 -2.55 -37.08 5.39
CA ASN A 20 -3.83 -37.09 6.10
C ASN A 20 -4.30 -35.65 6.37
N LEU A 21 -4.63 -34.90 5.31
CA LEU A 21 -5.12 -33.53 5.43
C LEU A 21 -6.43 -33.50 6.21
N LEU A 22 -6.44 -32.83 7.37
CA LEU A 22 -7.61 -32.77 8.26
C LEU A 22 -8.49 -31.52 8.04
N VAL A 23 -7.86 -30.35 7.87
CA VAL A 23 -8.54 -29.05 7.78
C VAL A 23 -7.75 -28.10 6.87
N VAL A 24 -8.47 -27.26 6.14
CA VAL A 24 -7.93 -26.10 5.40
C VAL A 24 -8.57 -24.84 5.96
N VAL A 25 -7.74 -23.90 6.40
CA VAL A 25 -8.19 -22.56 6.81
C VAL A 25 -7.72 -21.55 5.79
N ASN A 26 -8.66 -20.76 5.25
CA ASN A 26 -8.35 -19.66 4.36
C ASN A 26 -8.74 -18.33 5.03
N THR A 27 -7.98 -17.27 4.73
CA THR A 27 -8.26 -15.91 5.21
C THR A 27 -8.43 -14.99 4.02
N THR A 28 -9.38 -14.06 4.10
CA THR A 28 -9.61 -13.05 3.06
C THR A 28 -10.09 -11.75 3.70
N GLY A 29 -9.62 -10.62 3.18
CA GLY A 29 -10.14 -9.29 3.55
C GLY A 29 -11.49 -8.96 2.89
N THR A 30 -11.84 -9.67 1.81
CA THR A 30 -13.07 -9.48 1.03
C THR A 30 -13.78 -10.82 0.90
N PRO A 31 -14.72 -11.16 1.80
CA PRO A 31 -15.37 -12.47 1.90
C PRO A 31 -16.50 -12.59 0.87
N TYR A 32 -16.39 -11.90 -0.26
CA TYR A 32 -17.44 -11.75 -1.23
C TYR A 32 -16.99 -12.36 -2.55
N TYR A 33 -17.87 -13.14 -3.14
CA TYR A 33 -17.78 -13.53 -4.55
C TYR A 33 -18.91 -12.84 -5.31
N GLY A 34 -18.54 -11.85 -6.13
CA GLY A 34 -19.52 -10.94 -6.73
C GLY A 34 -20.28 -10.17 -5.65
N LYS A 35 -21.60 -10.39 -5.54
CA LYS A 35 -22.46 -9.77 -4.52
C LYS A 35 -22.84 -10.71 -3.38
N GLN A 36 -22.31 -11.93 -3.35
CA GLN A 36 -22.65 -12.95 -2.35
C GLN A 36 -21.51 -13.13 -1.37
N ILE A 37 -21.85 -13.23 -0.08
CA ILE A 37 -20.90 -13.63 0.95
C ILE A 37 -20.53 -15.10 0.74
N LEU A 38 -19.25 -15.44 0.92
CA LEU A 38 -18.78 -16.82 0.91
C LEU A 38 -19.51 -17.63 2.01
N LYS A 39 -20.03 -18.80 1.65
CA LYS A 39 -20.92 -19.59 2.53
C LYS A 39 -20.23 -20.09 3.81
N ASP A 40 -18.92 -20.31 3.76
CA ASP A 40 -18.16 -20.96 4.83
C ASP A 40 -17.29 -19.98 5.64
N VAL A 41 -17.70 -18.72 5.75
CA VAL A 41 -17.04 -17.74 6.61
C VAL A 41 -17.39 -18.05 8.07
N ILE A 42 -16.48 -18.74 8.76
CA ILE A 42 -16.66 -19.14 10.16
C ILE A 42 -16.27 -18.04 11.17
N TYR A 43 -15.51 -17.03 10.75
CA TYR A 43 -15.12 -15.89 11.56
C TYR A 43 -14.97 -14.63 10.71
N TRP A 44 -15.46 -13.50 11.21
CA TRP A 44 -15.46 -12.22 10.52
C TRP A 44 -15.10 -11.09 11.48
N TYR A 45 -14.06 -10.33 11.13
CA TYR A 45 -13.67 -9.12 11.85
C TYR A 45 -13.62 -7.95 10.86
N GLY A 46 -14.66 -7.12 10.87
CA GLY A 46 -14.84 -6.06 9.88
C GLY A 46 -13.99 -4.82 10.16
N LEU A 47 -13.69 -4.05 9.11
CA LEU A 47 -12.96 -2.78 9.22
C LEU A 47 -13.62 -1.81 10.21
N SER A 48 -14.95 -1.69 10.19
CA SER A 48 -15.69 -0.82 11.11
C SER A 48 -15.52 -1.22 12.57
N GLN A 49 -15.46 -2.52 12.86
CA GLN A 49 -15.19 -3.04 14.20
C GLN A 49 -13.74 -2.74 14.60
N GLY A 50 -12.78 -2.97 13.69
CA GLY A 50 -11.38 -2.61 13.88
C GLY A 50 -11.15 -1.13 14.24
N ILE A 51 -11.88 -0.21 13.60
CA ILE A 51 -11.83 1.21 13.93
C ILE A 51 -12.44 1.47 15.30
N LYS A 52 -13.62 0.89 15.59
CA LYS A 52 -14.31 1.06 16.88
C LYS A 52 -13.48 0.57 18.07
N ASP A 53 -12.76 -0.52 17.88
CA ASP A 53 -11.92 -1.13 18.91
C ASP A 53 -10.54 -0.47 19.05
N GLY A 54 -10.28 0.59 18.27
CA GLY A 54 -9.01 1.33 18.31
C GLY A 54 -7.82 0.57 17.71
N ILE A 55 -8.08 -0.53 17.00
CA ILE A 55 -7.05 -1.32 16.29
C ILE A 55 -6.67 -0.64 14.97
N LEU A 56 -7.65 -0.07 14.26
CA LEU A 56 -7.47 0.64 13.01
C LEU A 56 -7.70 2.14 13.19
N LYS A 57 -7.02 2.97 12.39
CA LYS A 57 -7.24 4.42 12.36
C LYS A 57 -8.59 4.77 11.73
N GLU A 58 -9.26 5.77 12.28
CA GLU A 58 -10.48 6.32 11.69
C GLU A 58 -10.16 7.15 10.44
N VAL A 59 -10.96 6.95 9.39
CA VAL A 59 -10.81 7.64 8.10
C VAL A 59 -11.79 8.81 7.91
N ARG A 60 -12.80 8.94 8.78
CA ARG A 60 -13.80 10.01 8.68
C ARG A 60 -13.12 11.36 8.84
N GLY A 61 -13.43 12.31 7.96
CA GLY A 61 -12.83 13.65 7.97
C GLY A 61 -11.43 13.76 7.36
N ASN A 62 -10.78 12.63 7.04
CA ASN A 62 -9.45 12.59 6.41
C ASN A 62 -9.50 12.30 4.90
N ILE A 63 -10.71 12.26 4.32
CA ILE A 63 -10.89 12.08 2.88
C ILE A 63 -11.05 13.46 2.26
N VAL A 64 -10.01 13.90 1.55
CA VAL A 64 -10.03 15.14 0.77
C VAL A 64 -10.20 14.76 -0.70
N ALA A 65 -11.28 15.24 -1.32
CA ALA A 65 -11.51 15.09 -2.75
C ALA A 65 -11.10 16.39 -3.45
N TYR A 66 -10.25 16.28 -4.47
CA TYR A 66 -9.86 17.41 -5.30
C TYR A 66 -10.66 17.35 -6.61
N PRO A 67 -11.54 18.34 -6.89
CA PRO A 67 -12.48 18.28 -8.01
C PRO A 67 -11.85 18.56 -9.38
N GLU A 68 -10.81 19.40 -9.43
CA GLU A 68 -10.01 19.71 -10.62
C GLU A 68 -8.59 19.98 -10.16
N VAL A 69 -7.63 19.16 -10.57
CA VAL A 69 -6.21 19.40 -10.24
C VAL A 69 -5.40 19.11 -11.49
N GLU A 70 -4.67 20.13 -11.92
CA GLU A 70 -3.43 19.87 -12.64
C GLU A 70 -2.53 19.07 -11.69
N ASP A 71 -2.06 17.90 -12.15
CA ASP A 71 -1.32 16.93 -11.32
C ASP A 71 -0.18 17.58 -10.52
N GLU A 72 0.42 18.65 -11.06
CA GLU A 72 1.47 19.44 -10.42
C GLU A 72 1.07 20.06 -9.06
N HIS A 73 -0.08 20.73 -9.00
CA HIS A 73 -0.53 21.41 -7.78
C HIS A 73 -0.89 20.40 -6.68
N PHE A 74 -1.52 19.29 -7.08
CA PHE A 74 -1.90 18.21 -6.18
C PHE A 74 -0.69 17.59 -5.46
N ILE A 75 0.34 17.20 -6.23
CA ILE A 75 1.53 16.54 -5.68
C ILE A 75 2.25 17.46 -4.71
N ARG A 76 2.38 18.74 -5.08
CA ARG A 76 3.00 19.75 -4.22
C ARG A 76 2.26 19.90 -2.90
N ASP A 77 0.94 20.09 -2.95
CA ASP A 77 0.13 20.36 -1.76
C ASP A 77 0.13 19.18 -0.78
N ILE A 78 0.06 17.94 -1.28
CA ILE A 78 0.11 16.73 -0.44
C ILE A 78 1.47 16.57 0.23
N ILE A 79 2.57 16.83 -0.48
CA ILE A 79 3.91 16.72 0.11
C ILE A 79 4.08 17.76 1.22
N ILE A 80 3.67 19.00 0.98
CA ILE A 80 3.73 20.07 1.98
C ILE A 80 2.86 19.71 3.20
N ASP A 81 1.61 19.32 2.99
CA ASP A 81 0.71 18.91 4.07
C ASP A 81 1.29 17.75 4.88
N PHE A 82 1.81 16.72 4.19
CA PHE A 82 2.41 15.57 4.84
C PHE A 82 3.59 15.96 5.73
N PHE A 83 4.54 16.75 5.24
CA PHE A 83 5.70 17.13 6.04
C PHE A 83 5.39 18.20 7.10
N ASN A 84 4.31 18.97 6.97
CA ASN A 84 3.86 19.86 8.03
C ASN A 84 3.21 19.09 9.19
N ASN A 85 2.44 18.04 8.90
CA ASN A 85 1.64 17.35 9.91
C ASN A 85 2.27 16.04 10.42
N TYR A 86 3.08 15.35 9.60
CA TYR A 86 3.53 13.98 9.86
C TYR A 86 5.05 13.80 9.82
N LYS A 87 5.84 14.85 9.59
CA LYS A 87 7.31 14.74 9.49
C LYS A 87 7.95 14.05 10.69
N ASP A 88 7.51 14.41 11.90
CA ASP A 88 8.05 13.91 13.18
C ASP A 88 7.25 12.73 13.76
N VAL A 89 6.18 12.30 13.08
CA VAL A 89 5.41 11.13 13.47
C VAL A 89 6.24 9.87 13.24
N LYS A 90 6.29 9.00 14.24
CA LYS A 90 6.95 7.70 14.19
C LYS A 90 5.93 6.59 14.38
N ILE A 91 6.13 5.46 13.69
CA ILE A 91 5.37 4.24 13.95
C ILE A 91 5.99 3.46 15.12
N TYR A 92 5.38 2.34 15.51
CA TYR A 92 5.71 1.61 16.74
C TYR A 92 7.18 1.17 16.85
N ASP A 93 7.85 0.92 15.72
CA ASP A 93 9.25 0.52 15.64
C ASP A 93 10.23 1.71 15.64
N GLY A 94 9.72 2.93 15.80
CA GLY A 94 10.50 4.17 15.80
C GLY A 94 10.82 4.70 14.40
N THR A 95 10.44 4.01 13.32
CA THR A 95 10.63 4.53 11.97
C THR A 95 9.70 5.72 11.70
N PRO A 96 10.18 6.73 10.95
CA PRO A 96 9.36 7.90 10.65
C PRO A 96 8.24 7.56 9.66
N ALA A 97 7.14 8.31 9.74
CA ALA A 97 6.00 8.18 8.83
C ALA A 97 6.44 8.36 7.37
N LYS A 98 5.77 7.64 6.46
CA LYS A 98 6.06 7.63 5.02
C LYS A 98 4.81 8.02 4.24
N LEU A 99 5.01 8.68 3.10
CA LEU A 99 3.97 9.05 2.15
C LEU A 99 4.04 8.12 0.95
N ALA A 100 2.89 7.58 0.52
CA ALA A 100 2.77 6.79 -0.70
C ALA A 100 1.75 7.45 -1.64
N ILE A 101 2.14 7.65 -2.89
CA ILE A 101 1.30 8.25 -3.95
C ILE A 101 1.17 7.24 -5.08
N TYR A 102 -0.08 6.89 -5.42
CA TYR A 102 -0.38 5.89 -6.44
C TYR A 102 -0.76 6.55 -7.75
N PHE A 103 -0.12 6.11 -8.83
CA PHE A 103 -0.33 6.60 -10.20
C PHE A 103 -0.91 5.49 -11.08
N PRO A 104 -1.75 5.83 -12.07
CA PRO A 104 -2.32 4.85 -12.98
C PRO A 104 -1.30 4.33 -14.00
N LYS A 105 -0.33 5.16 -14.43
CA LYS A 105 0.73 4.77 -15.37
C LYS A 105 2.10 5.26 -14.91
N ILE A 106 3.14 4.61 -15.46
CA ILE A 106 4.55 4.96 -15.20
C ILE A 106 4.86 6.38 -15.70
N ASP A 107 4.28 6.79 -16.84
CA ASP A 107 4.54 8.13 -17.38
C ASP A 107 3.99 9.23 -16.46
N ASP A 108 2.82 9.03 -15.85
CA ASP A 108 2.24 9.98 -14.89
C ASP A 108 3.15 10.11 -13.65
N LEU A 109 3.68 8.99 -13.17
CA LEU A 109 4.67 8.95 -12.09
C LEU A 109 5.96 9.69 -12.47
N ARG A 110 6.47 9.47 -13.69
CA ARG A 110 7.71 10.11 -14.17
C ARG A 110 7.55 11.62 -14.30
N ASN A 111 6.36 12.09 -14.67
CA ASN A 111 6.03 13.52 -14.67
C ASN A 111 5.94 14.07 -13.23
N ALA A 112 5.35 13.30 -12.30
CA ALA A 112 5.19 13.69 -10.89
C ALA A 112 6.50 13.78 -10.11
N LYS A 113 7.49 12.93 -10.42
CA LYS A 113 8.74 12.82 -9.64
C LYS A 113 9.54 14.13 -9.57
N PRO A 114 9.83 14.85 -10.68
CA PRO A 114 10.49 16.15 -10.62
C PRO A 114 9.75 17.18 -9.75
N ILE A 115 8.40 17.15 -9.76
CA ILE A 115 7.59 18.06 -8.93
C ILE A 115 7.74 17.71 -7.46
N ALA A 116 7.74 16.42 -7.12
CA ALA A 116 7.96 15.94 -5.76
C ALA A 116 9.36 16.33 -5.25
N GLU A 117 10.41 16.07 -6.02
CA GLU A 117 11.80 16.41 -5.69
C GLU A 117 11.96 17.94 -5.52
N LYS A 118 11.41 18.74 -6.44
CA LYS A 118 11.44 20.21 -6.34
C LYS A 118 10.72 20.70 -5.08
N THR A 119 9.54 20.15 -4.79
CA THR A 119 8.76 20.51 -3.59
C THR A 119 9.54 20.20 -2.31
N LEU A 120 10.24 19.06 -2.26
CA LEU A 120 11.09 18.71 -1.11
C LEU A 120 12.22 19.72 -0.90
N VAL A 121 12.89 20.13 -1.99
CA VAL A 121 13.93 21.17 -1.92
C VAL A 121 13.35 22.50 -1.44
N GLU A 122 12.16 22.90 -1.91
CA GLU A 122 11.48 24.13 -1.49
C GLU A 122 11.20 24.16 0.02
N ILE A 123 10.89 23.01 0.63
CA ILE A 123 10.66 22.89 2.08
C ILE A 123 11.91 22.49 2.88
N GLY A 124 13.10 22.54 2.26
CA GLY A 124 14.38 22.31 2.92
C GLY A 124 14.69 20.83 3.24
N LEU A 125 14.16 19.89 2.46
CA LEU A 125 14.42 18.46 2.57
C LEU A 125 15.27 17.96 1.40
N ASP A 126 15.93 16.82 1.62
CA ASP A 126 16.74 16.15 0.61
C ASP A 126 15.83 15.46 -0.42
N PRO A 127 15.94 15.76 -1.73
CA PRO A 127 15.12 15.12 -2.76
C PRO A 127 15.38 13.62 -2.92
N SER A 128 16.52 13.10 -2.46
CA SER A 128 16.87 11.67 -2.54
C SER A 128 15.99 10.75 -1.67
N ILE A 129 15.13 11.32 -0.82
CA ILE A 129 14.16 10.56 -0.01
C ILE A 129 12.93 10.11 -0.83
N VAL A 130 12.88 10.41 -2.13
CA VAL A 130 11.85 9.93 -3.06
C VAL A 130 12.28 8.62 -3.71
N LEU A 131 11.39 7.63 -3.74
CA LEU A 131 11.61 6.37 -4.45
C LEU A 131 10.43 6.03 -5.38
N GLU A 132 10.75 5.71 -6.63
CA GLU A 132 9.79 5.14 -7.58
C GLU A 132 9.76 3.62 -7.49
N VAL A 133 8.56 3.04 -7.46
CA VAL A 133 8.38 1.59 -7.45
C VAL A 133 7.27 1.20 -8.40
N HIS A 134 7.64 0.43 -9.42
CA HIS A 134 6.74 -0.07 -10.46
C HIS A 134 7.20 -1.43 -10.99
N ASN A 135 6.43 -2.02 -11.90
CA ASN A 135 6.72 -3.33 -12.50
C ASN A 135 8.04 -3.37 -13.29
N GLU A 136 8.46 -2.25 -13.89
CA GLU A 136 9.77 -2.13 -14.57
C GLU A 136 10.95 -1.83 -13.63
N SER A 137 10.73 -1.60 -12.33
CA SER A 137 11.83 -1.35 -11.39
C SER A 137 12.70 -2.61 -11.22
N LYS A 138 13.96 -2.42 -10.80
CA LYS A 138 14.85 -3.54 -10.44
C LYS A 138 14.22 -4.39 -9.33
N ASP A 139 14.51 -5.70 -9.34
CA ASP A 139 13.94 -6.63 -8.36
C ASP A 139 14.31 -6.26 -6.92
N GLU A 140 15.51 -5.73 -6.70
CA GLU A 140 15.94 -5.20 -5.40
C GLU A 140 15.05 -4.05 -4.89
N ILE A 141 14.57 -3.17 -5.78
CA ILE A 141 13.68 -2.06 -5.42
C ILE A 141 12.28 -2.57 -5.11
N LYS A 142 11.81 -3.56 -5.88
CA LYS A 142 10.53 -4.22 -5.62
C LYS A 142 10.56 -4.94 -4.27
N ASP A 143 11.59 -5.73 -4.01
CA ASP A 143 11.78 -6.43 -2.73
C ASP A 143 11.89 -5.46 -1.55
N LEU A 144 12.63 -4.35 -1.73
CA LEU A 144 12.73 -3.30 -0.73
C LEU A 144 11.35 -2.76 -0.34
N PHE A 145 10.50 -2.44 -1.32
CA PHE A 145 9.16 -1.95 -1.05
C PHE A 145 8.24 -3.03 -0.48
N ASP A 146 8.23 -4.23 -1.08
CA ASP A 146 7.28 -5.28 -0.77
C ASP A 146 7.56 -5.89 0.63
N ASN A 147 8.83 -6.01 1.03
CA ASN A 147 9.23 -6.75 2.23
C ASN A 147 9.98 -5.91 3.28
N ARG A 148 10.61 -4.80 2.89
CA ARG A 148 11.56 -4.08 3.75
C ARG A 148 11.23 -2.62 3.97
N ILE A 149 10.04 -2.16 3.57
CA ILE A 149 9.67 -0.74 3.63
C ILE A 149 9.79 -0.14 5.03
N ASN A 150 9.64 -0.94 6.09
CA ASN A 150 9.76 -0.52 7.49
C ASN A 150 11.17 -0.66 8.08
N ASP A 151 12.19 -0.96 7.25
CA ASP A 151 13.58 -0.95 7.69
C ASP A 151 13.99 0.47 8.14
N PRO A 152 14.40 0.67 9.42
CA PRO A 152 14.72 1.99 9.97
C PRO A 152 15.88 2.72 9.29
N TYR A 153 16.73 1.98 8.56
CA TYR A 153 17.89 2.54 7.88
C TYR A 153 17.57 3.04 6.47
N LEU A 154 16.33 2.86 5.99
CA LEU A 154 15.93 3.38 4.69
C LEU A 154 15.81 4.91 4.72
N PRO A 155 16.46 5.61 3.77
CA PRO A 155 16.37 7.06 3.69
C PRO A 155 15.03 7.54 3.10
N TYR A 156 14.28 6.65 2.45
CA TYR A 156 13.08 6.99 1.70
C TYR A 156 11.89 7.33 2.59
N ARG A 157 11.26 8.48 2.30
CA ARG A 157 10.07 9.02 3.00
C ARG A 157 8.88 9.19 2.07
N VAL A 158 9.10 9.28 0.75
CA VAL A 158 8.06 9.46 -0.27
C VAL A 158 8.19 8.35 -1.30
N PHE A 159 7.12 7.59 -1.51
CA PHE A 159 7.06 6.49 -2.47
C PHE A 159 6.06 6.82 -3.57
N LEU A 160 6.53 6.78 -4.82
CA LEU A 160 5.69 6.94 -6.01
C LEU A 160 5.46 5.56 -6.60
N LEU A 161 4.20 5.16 -6.74
CA LEU A 161 3.82 3.77 -6.93
C LEU A 161 2.96 3.58 -8.18
N VAL A 162 3.27 2.57 -8.98
CA VAL A 162 2.41 2.10 -10.09
C VAL A 162 2.30 0.57 -9.99
N ASN A 163 1.08 0.04 -10.08
CA ASN A 163 0.81 -1.41 -9.98
C ASN A 163 1.44 -2.07 -8.72
N LYS A 164 1.45 -1.34 -7.60
CA LYS A 164 1.90 -1.82 -6.29
C LYS A 164 0.77 -1.70 -5.29
N GLY A 165 0.76 -2.55 -4.25
CA GLY A 165 -0.23 -2.52 -3.17
C GLY A 165 -1.71 -2.64 -3.59
N THR A 166 -1.98 -3.02 -4.84
CA THR A 166 -3.31 -3.23 -5.39
C THR A 166 -3.54 -4.73 -5.49
N VAL A 167 -4.63 -5.19 -4.86
CA VAL A 167 -5.07 -6.60 -4.81
C VAL A 167 -5.91 -6.93 -6.03
#